data_AF-A0A0B2XH68-F1
#
_entry.id   AF-A0A0B2XH68-F1
#
_cell.length_a   1.000
_cell.length_b   1.000
_cell.length_c   1.000
_cell.angle_alpha   90.00
_cell.angle_beta   90.00
_cell.angle_gamma   90.00
#
_symmetry.space_group_name_H-M   'P 1'
#
loop_
_entity.id
_entity.type
_entity.pdbx_description
1 polymer ?
#
loop_
_entity_poly.entity_id
_entity_poly.type
_entity_poly.pdbx_seq_one_letter_code
_entity_poly.pdbx_strand_id
1 'polypeptide(L)'
;MLDKETTLYSSVQRQTSETDSYQPAPSGQSTARDSTSPRASTGQQARGSDDPPNAATAQWNPLYYSNGTPTAVLTELLDDVFRCLDPQQTGYIRPETYSSFLTAIGWPETQDLWKLGMKPGIGHTAEDAGDMFFTNFLRALDIEHTYTRRHAGLLIPGSLGMPWITGRGFRDVFVFEFAAEPLLAPACLNRLVRVYGLSRGRGLIPRECCLQRKPAEVAERERVAGQRARAGNMELLEAMRLHCEISKRGRDNAKELLSPYWYTTRAYGGSWYSDLI
;
A
#
# COMPACT_ATOMS: atom_id res chain seq x y z
N MET A 1 -27.29 -3.35 23.39
CA MET A 1 -26.47 -2.26 22.84
C MET A 1 -25.37 -2.87 21.96
N LEU A 2 -25.79 -3.59 20.94
CA LEU A 2 -24.95 -3.99 19.81
C LEU A 2 -25.51 -3.26 18.58
N ASP A 3 -24.69 -3.10 17.56
CA ASP A 3 -24.96 -2.54 16.22
C ASP A 3 -24.41 -1.14 15.98
N LYS A 4 -23.07 -1.04 15.80
CA LYS A 4 -22.41 0.02 15.00
C LYS A 4 -21.03 -0.42 14.46
N GLU A 5 -20.90 -1.57 13.80
CA GLU A 5 -19.65 -1.90 13.06
C GLU A 5 -19.89 -2.60 11.71
N THR A 6 -20.93 -2.21 10.97
CA THR A 6 -21.14 -2.71 9.60
C THR A 6 -21.49 -1.57 8.65
N THR A 7 -20.58 -0.61 8.47
CA THR A 7 -20.74 0.42 7.42
C THR A 7 -19.39 0.95 6.93
N LEU A 8 -18.57 0.11 6.29
CA LEU A 8 -17.46 0.57 5.46
C LEU A 8 -17.26 -0.43 4.33
N TYR A 9 -18.15 -0.40 3.32
CA TYR A 9 -17.94 -0.83 1.92
C TYR A 9 -19.31 -0.86 1.21
N SER A 10 -19.95 0.29 1.06
CA SER A 10 -21.20 0.40 0.28
C SER A 10 -21.46 1.86 -0.08
N SER A 11 -20.78 2.38 -1.11
CA SER A 11 -21.25 3.55 -1.86
C SER A 11 -20.29 3.88 -3.01
N VAL A 12 -20.45 3.25 -4.17
CA VAL A 12 -20.52 3.94 -5.47
C VAL A 12 -21.25 2.99 -6.44
N GLN A 13 -22.56 3.13 -6.52
CA GLN A 13 -23.33 2.63 -7.66
C GLN A 13 -23.69 3.80 -8.57
N ARG A 14 -23.58 3.51 -9.86
CA ARG A 14 -23.65 4.39 -11.02
C ARG A 14 -25.04 5.02 -11.18
N GLN A 15 -25.05 6.26 -11.67
CA GLN A 15 -26.04 6.71 -12.64
C GLN A 15 -25.51 7.96 -13.36
N THR A 16 -25.05 7.79 -14.60
CA THR A 16 -25.31 8.76 -15.67
C THR A 16 -25.48 7.96 -16.96
N SER A 17 -26.72 7.97 -17.43
CA SER A 17 -27.11 7.60 -18.78
C SER A 17 -26.94 8.85 -19.62
N GLU A 18 -26.14 8.83 -20.69
CA GLU A 18 -26.35 9.73 -21.82
C GLU A 18 -25.74 9.09 -23.07
N THR A 19 -26.66 8.75 -23.96
CA THR A 19 -26.43 8.19 -25.28
C THR A 19 -26.17 9.36 -26.20
N ASP A 20 -24.94 9.51 -26.69
CA ASP A 20 -24.68 10.43 -27.80
C ASP A 20 -23.93 9.71 -28.92
N SER A 21 -24.61 9.67 -30.05
CA SER A 21 -24.25 9.06 -31.32
C SER A 21 -23.16 9.88 -32.02
N TYR A 22 -22.03 9.25 -32.36
CA TYR A 22 -21.09 9.79 -33.33
C TYR A 22 -20.86 8.80 -34.48
N GLN A 23 -21.19 9.29 -35.67
CA GLN A 23 -21.06 8.67 -36.98
C GLN A 23 -19.77 9.20 -37.64
N PRO A 24 -18.98 8.39 -38.37
CA PRO A 24 -17.71 8.84 -38.94
C PRO A 24 -17.90 9.59 -40.26
N ALA A 25 -17.15 10.67 -40.47
CA ALA A 25 -17.04 11.37 -41.76
C ALA A 25 -15.87 10.80 -42.59
N PRO A 26 -16.03 10.61 -43.92
CA PRO A 26 -14.96 10.14 -44.78
C PRO A 26 -14.18 11.30 -45.42
N SER A 27 -12.97 10.91 -45.85
CA SER A 27 -11.95 11.67 -46.55
C SER A 27 -12.39 12.16 -47.94
N GLY A 28 -11.91 13.33 -48.35
CA GLY A 28 -11.98 13.82 -49.72
C GLY A 28 -10.77 14.70 -50.06
N GLN A 29 -9.94 14.21 -50.98
CA GLN A 29 -8.80 14.90 -51.60
C GLN A 29 -9.28 15.90 -52.66
N SER A 30 -8.57 17.03 -52.86
CA SER A 30 -7.74 17.28 -54.06
C SER A 30 -7.54 18.77 -54.43
N THR A 31 -6.27 19.05 -54.73
CA THR A 31 -5.71 19.92 -55.80
C THR A 31 -6.03 21.42 -55.85
N ALA A 32 -4.99 22.26 -55.75
CA ALA A 32 -4.39 22.93 -56.92
C ALA A 32 -3.11 23.69 -56.53
N ARG A 33 -2.13 23.63 -57.44
CA ARG A 33 -0.86 24.36 -57.43
C ARG A 33 -1.10 25.85 -57.70
N ASP A 34 -0.24 26.72 -57.17
CA ASP A 34 0.51 27.58 -58.07
C ASP A 34 1.84 28.08 -57.49
N SER A 35 2.80 28.27 -58.38
CA SER A 35 4.20 28.56 -58.11
C SER A 35 4.46 30.05 -58.32
N THR A 36 5.27 30.70 -57.47
CA THR A 36 6.23 31.76 -57.88
C THR A 36 7.10 32.22 -56.70
N SER A 37 8.41 32.10 -56.89
CA SER A 37 9.48 32.90 -56.26
C SER A 37 10.23 33.58 -57.43
N PRO A 38 11.15 34.57 -57.27
CA PRO A 38 11.90 34.91 -56.07
C PRO A 38 12.15 36.44 -55.84
N ARG A 39 12.63 36.84 -54.66
CA ARG A 39 13.59 37.96 -54.56
C ARG A 39 14.41 37.92 -53.27
N ALA A 40 15.73 37.96 -53.43
CA ALA A 40 16.73 38.07 -52.38
C ALA A 40 16.81 39.49 -51.81
N SER A 41 17.05 39.60 -50.50
CA SER A 41 17.60 40.78 -49.84
C SER A 41 18.58 40.36 -48.75
N THR A 42 19.80 40.86 -48.88
CA THR A 42 20.99 40.69 -48.04
C THR A 42 20.94 41.59 -46.80
N GLY A 43 21.55 41.13 -45.69
CA GLY A 43 21.89 41.90 -44.47
C GLY A 43 21.33 41.18 -43.23
N GLN A 44 22.04 40.92 -42.13
CA GLN A 44 23.25 41.50 -41.55
C GLN A 44 23.98 40.44 -40.72
N GLN A 45 25.29 40.64 -40.54
CA GLN A 45 26.14 39.96 -39.57
C GLN A 45 25.65 40.18 -38.13
N ALA A 46 25.71 39.15 -37.29
CA ALA A 46 25.79 39.29 -35.85
C ALA A 46 26.99 38.48 -35.34
N ARG A 47 28.01 39.20 -34.86
CA ARG A 47 29.08 38.69 -34.00
C ARG A 47 28.51 38.39 -32.62
N GLY A 48 29.00 37.32 -32.00
CA GLY A 48 29.22 37.25 -30.56
C GLY A 48 28.05 36.78 -29.71
N SER A 49 28.05 35.50 -29.40
CA SER A 49 27.57 34.99 -28.12
C SER A 49 28.35 33.71 -27.83
N ASP A 50 29.50 33.86 -27.14
CA ASP A 50 30.10 32.79 -26.34
C ASP A 50 29.14 32.53 -25.16
N ASP A 51 27.96 31.98 -25.45
CA ASP A 51 27.19 31.31 -24.41
C ASP A 51 27.86 29.96 -24.15
N PRO A 52 28.14 29.59 -22.89
CA PRO A 52 28.53 28.22 -22.58
C PRO A 52 27.44 27.30 -23.14
N PRO A 53 27.80 26.09 -23.63
CA PRO A 53 26.82 25.18 -24.21
C PRO A 53 25.72 25.00 -23.17
N ASN A 54 24.54 25.52 -23.50
CA ASN A 54 23.31 25.41 -22.75
C ASN A 54 23.27 23.97 -22.22
N ALA A 55 23.50 23.80 -20.92
CA ALA A 55 23.48 22.50 -20.29
C ALA A 55 22.10 21.96 -20.60
N ALA A 56 22.00 21.04 -21.57
CA ALA A 56 20.74 20.54 -22.07
C ALA A 56 19.91 20.18 -20.85
N THR A 57 18.88 20.97 -20.55
CA THR A 57 18.17 20.89 -19.28
C THR A 57 17.60 19.48 -19.25
N ALA A 58 18.16 18.64 -18.38
CA ALA A 58 17.83 17.23 -18.37
C ALA A 58 16.31 17.11 -18.15
N GLN A 59 15.58 16.75 -19.21
CA GLN A 59 14.13 16.78 -19.18
C GLN A 59 13.64 15.52 -18.45
N TRP A 60 12.54 15.65 -17.72
CA TRP A 60 11.88 14.50 -17.12
C TRP A 60 11.27 13.62 -18.22
N ASN A 61 11.47 12.31 -18.09
CA ASN A 61 10.74 11.31 -18.86
C ASN A 61 9.50 10.86 -18.07
N PRO A 62 8.51 10.21 -18.72
CA PRO A 62 7.39 9.59 -18.02
C PRO A 62 7.87 8.68 -16.88
N LEU A 63 7.24 8.78 -15.71
CA LEU A 63 7.56 8.00 -14.52
C LEU A 63 6.90 6.62 -14.53
N TYR A 64 5.81 6.48 -15.29
CA TYR A 64 5.03 5.26 -15.42
C TYR A 64 4.78 4.92 -16.88
N TYR A 65 4.68 3.63 -17.16
CA TYR A 65 4.00 3.14 -18.35
C TYR A 65 2.48 3.23 -18.18
N SER A 66 1.73 3.08 -19.27
CA SER A 66 0.26 3.20 -19.29
C SER A 66 -0.46 2.22 -18.36
N ASN A 67 0.16 1.07 -18.07
CA ASN A 67 -0.35 0.03 -17.17
C ASN A 67 -0.01 0.28 -15.68
N GLY A 68 0.68 1.38 -15.35
CA GLY A 68 1.10 1.70 -13.99
C GLY A 68 2.39 1.03 -13.53
N THR A 69 3.12 0.36 -14.42
CA THR A 69 4.47 -0.11 -14.10
C THR A 69 5.47 1.06 -14.11
N PRO A 70 6.50 1.05 -13.23
CA PRO A 70 7.45 2.14 -13.14
C PRO A 70 8.43 2.13 -14.32
N THR A 71 8.84 3.31 -14.79
CA THR A 71 9.96 3.41 -15.73
C THR A 71 11.29 3.33 -15.01
N ALA A 72 12.39 3.23 -15.77
CA ALA A 72 13.76 3.27 -15.21
C ALA A 72 14.02 4.57 -14.44
N VAL A 73 13.47 5.70 -14.90
CA VAL A 73 13.61 7.00 -14.23
C VAL A 73 12.96 7.00 -12.85
N LEU A 74 11.75 6.44 -12.72
CA LEU A 74 11.11 6.31 -11.42
C LEU A 74 11.85 5.30 -10.54
N THR A 75 12.32 4.19 -11.11
CA THR A 75 13.07 3.16 -10.37
C THR A 75 14.34 3.74 -9.75
N GLU A 76 15.15 4.47 -10.53
CA GLU A 76 16.36 5.15 -10.05
C GLU A 76 16.04 6.20 -8.97
N LEU A 77 14.96 6.97 -9.16
CA LEU A 77 14.53 7.95 -8.17
C LEU A 77 14.18 7.28 -6.84
N LEU A 78 13.47 6.16 -6.87
CA LEU A 78 13.10 5.43 -5.66
C LEU A 78 14.29 4.73 -5.01
N ASP A 79 15.27 4.29 -5.78
CA ASP A 79 16.54 3.78 -5.24
C ASP A 79 17.32 4.87 -4.50
N ASP A 80 17.34 6.09 -5.04
CA ASP A 80 17.93 7.24 -4.36
C ASP A 80 17.19 7.56 -3.05
N VAL A 81 15.85 7.58 -3.09
CA VAL A 81 15.02 7.80 -1.90
C VAL A 81 15.30 6.73 -0.85
N PHE A 82 15.31 5.45 -1.23
CA PHE A 82 15.54 4.36 -0.29
C PHE A 82 16.91 4.49 0.39
N ARG A 83 17.96 4.89 -0.34
CA ARG A 83 19.27 5.18 0.25
C ARG A 83 19.25 6.33 1.26
N CYS A 84 18.37 7.31 1.08
CA CYS A 84 18.16 8.36 2.09
C CYS A 84 17.40 7.83 3.33
N LEU A 85 16.50 6.86 3.15
CA LEU A 85 15.71 6.27 4.24
C LEU A 85 16.48 5.20 5.03
N ASP A 86 17.45 4.55 4.41
CA ASP A 86 18.33 3.53 5.00
C ASP A 86 19.81 3.97 4.95
N PRO A 87 20.19 4.99 5.75
CA PRO A 87 21.56 5.51 5.75
C PRO A 87 22.59 4.50 6.24
N GLN A 88 22.16 3.49 7.00
CA GLN A 88 23.00 2.40 7.50
C GLN A 88 23.16 1.26 6.49
N GLN A 89 22.49 1.33 5.33
CA GLN A 89 22.53 0.30 4.28
C GLN A 89 22.19 -1.10 4.80
N THR A 90 21.21 -1.17 5.70
CA THR A 90 20.70 -2.43 6.24
C THR A 90 19.96 -3.26 5.20
N GLY A 91 19.45 -2.61 4.14
CA GLY A 91 18.57 -3.20 3.14
C GLY A 91 17.08 -3.13 3.51
N TYR A 92 16.75 -2.56 4.67
CA TYR A 92 15.39 -2.55 5.22
C TYR A 92 15.01 -1.21 5.81
N ILE A 93 13.72 -0.88 5.76
CA ILE A 93 13.14 0.23 6.51
C ILE A 93 11.99 -0.25 7.38
N ARG A 94 11.81 0.41 8.52
CA ARG A 94 10.72 0.14 9.46
C ARG A 94 9.45 0.89 9.06
N PRO A 95 8.27 0.49 9.57
CA PRO A 95 7.02 1.20 9.30
C PRO A 95 7.06 2.66 9.73
N GLU A 96 7.74 2.99 10.83
CA GLU A 96 7.92 4.36 11.30
C GLU A 96 8.71 5.21 10.32
N THR A 97 9.75 4.63 9.72
CA THR A 97 10.55 5.30 8.68
C THR A 97 9.69 5.57 7.45
N TYR A 98 8.90 4.59 7.02
CA TYR A 98 7.98 4.74 5.88
C TYR A 98 6.90 5.80 6.17
N SER A 99 6.26 5.76 7.33
CA SER A 99 5.25 6.73 7.76
C SER A 99 5.80 8.15 7.88
N SER A 100 7.02 8.30 8.41
CA SER A 100 7.71 9.59 8.48
C SER A 100 8.04 10.13 7.08
N PHE A 101 8.45 9.25 6.15
CA PHE A 101 8.64 9.57 4.75
C PHE A 101 7.34 10.06 4.08
N LEU A 102 6.23 9.33 4.27
CA LEU A 102 4.91 9.73 3.76
C LEU A 102 4.52 11.13 4.27
N THR A 103 4.76 11.40 5.56
CA THR A 103 4.53 12.72 6.16
C THR A 103 5.40 13.79 5.51
N ALA A 104 6.69 13.52 5.30
CA ALA A 104 7.65 14.47 4.72
C ALA A 104 7.29 14.87 3.28
N ILE A 105 6.76 13.94 2.49
CA ILE A 105 6.33 14.21 1.10
C ILE A 105 4.88 14.74 1.02
N GLY A 106 4.22 14.93 2.16
CA GLY A 106 2.87 15.48 2.24
C GLY A 106 1.78 14.52 1.78
N TRP A 107 2.00 13.21 1.94
CA TRP A 107 0.95 12.20 1.79
C TRP A 107 -0.10 12.37 2.90
N PRO A 108 -1.40 12.25 2.62
CA PRO A 108 -2.44 12.41 3.63
C PRO A 108 -2.30 11.38 4.74
N GLU A 109 -2.38 11.82 5.99
CA GLU A 109 -2.33 10.92 7.15
C GLU A 109 -3.51 9.94 7.16
N THR A 110 -4.66 10.33 6.60
CA THR A 110 -5.82 9.44 6.41
C THR A 110 -5.56 8.28 5.45
N GLN A 111 -4.47 8.34 4.68
CA GLN A 111 -4.01 7.30 3.76
C GLN A 111 -2.69 6.64 4.22
N ASP A 112 -2.15 7.03 5.39
CA ASP A 112 -1.04 6.31 6.01
C ASP A 112 -1.60 5.07 6.71
N LEU A 113 -1.45 3.92 6.06
CA LEU A 113 -2.05 2.67 6.52
C LEU A 113 -1.50 2.19 7.86
N TRP A 114 -0.21 2.41 8.13
CA TRP A 114 0.37 2.01 9.41
C TRP A 114 -0.24 2.83 10.55
N LYS A 115 -0.31 4.16 10.39
CA LYS A 115 -0.97 5.05 11.37
C LYS A 115 -2.48 4.78 11.49
N LEU A 116 -3.16 4.50 10.38
CA LEU A 116 -4.60 4.16 10.39
C LEU A 116 -4.89 2.90 11.23
N GLY A 117 -3.94 1.96 11.26
CA GLY A 117 -4.00 0.75 12.07
C GLY A 117 -3.66 0.96 13.55
N MET A 118 -3.06 2.09 13.94
CA MET A 118 -2.63 2.33 15.31
C MET A 118 -3.83 2.56 16.23
N LYS A 119 -4.26 1.50 16.89
CA LYS A 119 -5.33 1.52 17.90
C LYS A 119 -4.84 0.80 19.16
N PRO A 120 -4.75 1.50 20.31
CA PRO A 120 -4.34 0.85 21.54
C PRO A 120 -5.41 -0.15 21.98
N GLY A 121 -4.99 -1.26 22.60
CA GLY A 121 -5.89 -2.27 23.11
C GLY A 121 -5.34 -3.00 24.33
N ILE A 122 -6.10 -3.97 24.84
CA ILE A 122 -5.69 -4.74 26.00
C ILE A 122 -4.55 -5.69 25.59
N GLY A 123 -3.40 -5.56 26.24
CA GLY A 123 -2.27 -6.48 26.08
C GLY A 123 -1.40 -6.26 24.83
N HIS A 124 -1.60 -5.17 24.08
CA HIS A 124 -0.76 -4.78 22.94
C HIS A 124 -0.67 -3.25 22.81
N THR A 125 0.41 -2.78 22.20
CA THR A 125 0.63 -1.35 21.94
C THR A 125 -0.13 -0.89 20.69
N ALA A 126 -0.26 0.42 20.49
CA ALA A 126 -0.85 0.95 19.26
C ALA A 126 0.03 0.62 18.04
N GLU A 127 1.34 0.59 18.22
CA GLU A 127 2.34 0.19 17.23
C GLU A 127 2.17 -1.27 16.82
N ASP A 128 1.89 -2.19 17.76
CA ASP A 128 1.63 -3.60 17.43
C ASP A 128 0.39 -3.74 16.52
N ALA A 129 -0.64 -2.91 16.73
CA ALA A 129 -1.83 -2.89 15.89
C ALA A 129 -1.54 -2.27 14.50
N GLY A 130 -0.76 -1.19 14.46
CA GLY A 130 -0.27 -0.60 13.21
C GLY A 130 0.58 -1.58 12.40
N ASP A 131 1.51 -2.28 13.06
CA ASP A 131 2.38 -3.30 12.45
C ASP A 131 1.56 -4.45 11.85
N MET A 132 0.55 -4.95 12.57
CA MET A 132 -0.36 -5.97 12.07
C MET A 132 -1.15 -5.48 10.85
N PHE A 133 -1.72 -4.28 10.93
CA PHE A 133 -2.53 -3.71 9.84
C PHE A 133 -1.69 -3.52 8.58
N PHE A 134 -0.50 -2.93 8.72
CA PHE A 134 0.41 -2.70 7.62
C PHE A 134 0.95 -4.02 7.05
N THR A 135 1.27 -5.00 7.90
CA THR A 135 1.66 -6.36 7.45
C THR A 135 0.56 -7.01 6.60
N ASN A 136 -0.70 -6.92 7.03
CA ASN A 136 -1.81 -7.49 6.27
C ASN A 136 -1.97 -6.80 4.90
N PHE A 137 -1.74 -5.49 4.82
CA PHE A 137 -1.71 -4.77 3.56
C PHE A 137 -0.58 -5.24 2.64
N LEU A 138 0.66 -5.35 3.14
CA LEU A 138 1.81 -5.83 2.38
C LEU A 138 1.56 -7.25 1.83
N ARG A 139 1.01 -8.14 2.65
CA ARG A 139 0.63 -9.51 2.24
C ARG A 139 -0.50 -9.51 1.22
N ALA A 140 -1.50 -8.62 1.38
CA ALA A 140 -2.60 -8.51 0.43
C ALA A 140 -2.10 -8.17 -0.98
N LEU A 141 -1.08 -7.30 -1.07
CA LEU A 141 -0.47 -6.87 -2.34
C LEU A 141 0.71 -7.72 -2.83
N ASP A 142 1.07 -8.76 -2.08
CA ASP A 142 2.23 -9.62 -2.34
C ASP A 142 3.55 -8.81 -2.43
N ILE A 143 3.70 -7.87 -1.50
CA ILE A 143 4.87 -7.00 -1.42
C ILE A 143 5.95 -7.69 -0.61
N GLU A 144 7.20 -7.55 -1.02
CA GLU A 144 8.34 -8.15 -0.35
C GLU A 144 8.65 -7.48 1.00
N HIS A 145 8.68 -8.27 2.07
CA HIS A 145 8.99 -7.82 3.42
C HIS A 145 9.46 -8.99 4.28
N THR A 146 10.13 -8.68 5.39
CA THR A 146 10.47 -9.64 6.44
C THR A 146 9.80 -9.23 7.75
N TYR A 147 9.83 -10.10 8.75
CA TYR A 147 9.18 -9.85 10.04
C TYR A 147 10.20 -9.92 11.16
N THR A 148 10.07 -9.01 12.11
CA THR A 148 10.75 -9.11 13.39
C THR A 148 9.78 -8.87 14.52
N ARG A 149 10.13 -9.35 15.70
CA ARG A 149 9.35 -9.10 16.90
C ARG A 149 9.78 -7.75 17.48
N ARG A 150 8.85 -6.79 17.54
CA ARG A 150 9.09 -5.47 18.15
C ARG A 150 9.38 -5.57 19.64
N HIS A 151 8.54 -6.31 20.36
CA HIS A 151 8.61 -6.47 21.80
C HIS A 151 8.53 -7.95 22.18
N ALA A 152 9.17 -8.35 23.27
CA ALA A 152 9.10 -9.73 23.80
C ALA A 152 7.68 -10.15 24.24
N GLY A 153 6.71 -9.23 24.26
CA GLY A 153 5.33 -9.44 24.65
C GLY A 153 4.53 -10.34 23.71
N LEU A 154 3.27 -10.57 24.08
CA LEU A 154 2.32 -11.33 23.28
C LEU A 154 1.96 -10.52 22.04
N LEU A 155 2.14 -11.14 20.87
CA LEU A 155 1.65 -10.58 19.62
C LEU A 155 0.12 -10.60 19.63
N ILE A 156 -0.49 -9.62 18.98
CA ILE A 156 -1.92 -9.68 18.65
C ILE A 156 -2.17 -10.99 17.89
N PRO A 157 -3.22 -11.77 18.23
CA PRO A 157 -3.56 -12.98 17.49
C PRO A 157 -3.65 -12.71 15.98
N GLY A 158 -2.89 -13.48 15.19
CA GLY A 158 -2.80 -13.29 13.73
C GLY A 158 -1.72 -12.31 13.27
N SER A 159 -1.04 -11.60 14.18
CA SER A 159 0.12 -10.77 13.85
C SER A 159 1.37 -11.61 13.62
N LEU A 160 2.15 -11.27 12.59
CA LEU A 160 3.47 -11.83 12.31
C LEU A 160 4.60 -11.02 12.94
N GLY A 161 4.28 -9.91 13.61
CA GLY A 161 5.24 -8.94 14.14
C GLY A 161 5.36 -7.69 13.28
N MET A 162 6.43 -6.94 13.51
CA MET A 162 6.75 -5.70 12.81
C MET A 162 7.31 -6.00 11.42
N PRO A 163 6.72 -5.47 10.33
CA PRO A 163 7.24 -5.68 9.00
C PRO A 163 8.47 -4.80 8.73
N TRP A 164 9.55 -5.41 8.28
CA TRP A 164 10.72 -4.73 7.73
C TRP A 164 10.60 -4.75 6.20
N ILE A 165 10.43 -3.57 5.62
CA ILE A 165 10.21 -3.39 4.19
C ILE A 165 11.56 -3.42 3.48
N THR A 166 11.76 -4.30 2.50
CA THR A 166 12.99 -4.33 1.70
C THR A 166 13.03 -3.15 0.74
N GLY A 167 14.19 -2.83 0.15
CA GLY A 167 14.28 -1.83 -0.92
C GLY A 167 13.36 -2.12 -2.10
N ARG A 168 13.20 -3.41 -2.46
CA ARG A 168 12.22 -3.85 -3.47
C ARG A 168 10.78 -3.65 -2.99
N GLY A 169 10.49 -4.06 -1.76
CA GLY A 169 9.18 -3.84 -1.14
C GLY A 169 8.78 -2.36 -1.12
N PHE A 170 9.70 -1.47 -0.73
CA PHE A 170 9.48 -0.03 -0.72
C PHE A 170 9.08 0.50 -2.09
N ARG A 171 9.81 0.12 -3.15
CA ARG A 171 9.45 0.50 -4.52
C ARG A 171 8.08 -0.02 -4.89
N ASP A 172 7.78 -1.28 -4.59
CA ASP A 172 6.51 -1.90 -4.96
C ASP A 172 5.32 -1.24 -4.24
N VAL A 173 5.45 -0.89 -2.94
CA VAL A 173 4.44 -0.10 -2.20
C VAL A 173 4.27 1.26 -2.85
N PHE A 174 5.37 2.01 -2.99
CA PHE A 174 5.33 3.38 -3.48
C PHE A 174 4.70 3.47 -4.86
N VAL A 175 5.14 2.62 -5.79
CA VAL A 175 4.62 2.56 -7.16
C VAL A 175 3.13 2.25 -7.15
N PHE A 176 2.70 1.31 -6.32
CA PHE A 176 1.28 0.96 -6.22
C PHE A 176 0.45 2.13 -5.66
N GLU A 177 0.83 2.70 -4.53
CA GLU A 177 0.07 3.79 -3.87
C GLU A 177 -0.02 5.04 -4.76
N PHE A 178 1.09 5.41 -5.41
CA PHE A 178 1.12 6.60 -6.27
C PHE A 178 0.41 6.37 -7.61
N ALA A 179 0.42 5.16 -8.14
CA ALA A 179 -0.38 4.83 -9.33
C ALA A 179 -1.87 4.71 -9.01
N ALA A 180 -2.22 4.33 -7.77
CA ALA A 180 -3.59 4.31 -7.30
C ALA A 180 -4.16 5.73 -7.13
N GLU A 181 -3.34 6.71 -6.75
CA GLU A 181 -3.77 8.09 -6.49
C GLU A 181 -3.10 9.12 -7.45
N PRO A 182 -3.43 9.08 -8.76
CA PRO A 182 -2.76 9.88 -9.80
C PRO A 182 -2.97 11.40 -9.68
N LEU A 183 -3.98 11.84 -8.91
CA LEU A 183 -4.26 13.25 -8.67
C LEU A 183 -3.42 13.82 -7.52
N LEU A 184 -3.11 12.98 -6.53
CA LEU A 184 -2.31 13.34 -5.36
C LEU A 184 -0.81 13.22 -5.65
N ALA A 185 -0.42 12.17 -6.37
CA ALA A 185 0.96 11.79 -6.65
C ALA A 185 1.86 12.94 -7.15
N PRO A 186 1.46 13.81 -8.10
CA PRO A 186 2.35 14.85 -8.63
C PRO A 186 2.83 15.86 -7.58
N ALA A 187 1.96 16.22 -6.63
CA ALA A 187 2.32 17.15 -5.56
C ALA A 187 3.31 16.50 -4.58
N CYS A 188 3.07 15.24 -4.22
CA CYS A 188 3.94 14.48 -3.33
C CYS A 188 5.31 14.19 -3.97
N LEU A 189 5.36 13.84 -5.25
CA LEU A 189 6.59 13.63 -6.01
C LEU A 189 7.45 14.89 -6.09
N ASN A 190 6.82 16.05 -6.30
CA ASN A 190 7.55 17.32 -6.29
C ASN A 190 8.08 17.71 -4.90
N ARG A 191 7.36 17.36 -3.82
CA ARG A 191 7.90 17.51 -2.46
C ARG A 191 9.05 16.55 -2.21
N LEU A 192 8.92 15.29 -2.61
CA LEU A 192 9.97 14.28 -2.52
C LEU A 192 11.28 14.77 -3.16
N VAL A 193 11.21 15.25 -4.40
CA VAL A 193 12.39 15.78 -5.11
C VAL A 193 13.04 16.96 -4.37
N ARG A 194 12.24 17.82 -3.72
CA ARG A 194 12.75 18.96 -2.95
C ARG A 194 13.36 18.54 -1.61
N VAL A 195 12.63 17.73 -0.84
CA VAL A 195 13.02 17.31 0.52
C VAL A 195 14.31 16.49 0.48
N TYR A 196 14.44 15.61 -0.51
CA TYR A 196 15.60 14.73 -0.64
C TYR A 196 16.65 15.23 -1.64
N GLY A 197 16.44 16.39 -2.29
CA GLY A 197 17.40 16.97 -3.22
C GLY A 197 17.64 16.14 -4.50
N LEU A 198 16.66 15.36 -4.94
CA LEU A 198 16.83 14.32 -5.97
C LEU A 198 16.57 14.80 -7.41
N SER A 199 16.53 16.11 -7.64
CA SER A 199 16.19 16.64 -8.97
C SER A 199 17.27 16.36 -10.00
N ARG A 200 18.53 16.11 -9.59
CA ARG A 200 19.69 15.89 -10.46
C ARG A 200 19.78 16.94 -11.60
N GLY A 201 19.42 18.19 -11.31
CA GLY A 201 19.40 19.29 -12.30
C GLY A 201 18.17 19.36 -13.21
N ARG A 202 17.22 18.42 -13.10
CA ARG A 202 15.98 18.35 -13.90
C ARG A 202 14.86 19.29 -13.42
N GLY A 203 15.02 19.89 -12.24
CA GLY A 203 14.00 20.72 -11.62
C GLY A 203 12.79 19.91 -11.12
N LEU A 204 11.62 20.53 -11.13
CA LEU A 204 10.35 19.93 -10.70
C LEU A 204 9.82 18.94 -11.74
N ILE A 205 9.13 17.90 -11.29
CA ILE A 205 8.47 16.89 -12.12
C ILE A 205 7.23 17.52 -12.77
N PRO A 206 7.17 17.59 -14.12
CA PRO A 206 6.00 18.07 -14.84
C PRO A 206 4.80 17.13 -14.71
N ARG A 207 3.59 17.67 -14.80
CA ARG A 207 2.34 16.89 -14.61
C ARG A 207 2.17 15.80 -15.66
N GLU A 208 2.63 16.06 -16.88
CA GLU A 208 2.62 15.17 -18.04
C GLU A 208 3.51 13.93 -17.85
N CYS A 209 4.50 13.99 -16.96
CA CYS A 209 5.34 12.84 -16.63
C CYS A 209 4.66 11.85 -15.67
N CYS A 210 3.55 12.26 -15.04
CA CYS A 210 2.79 11.46 -14.08
C CYS A 210 1.53 10.87 -14.74
N LEU A 211 0.98 9.80 -14.14
CA LEU A 211 -0.28 9.20 -14.59
C LEU A 211 -1.44 10.21 -14.49
N GLN A 212 -2.26 10.29 -15.53
CA GLN A 212 -3.43 11.18 -15.55
C GLN A 212 -4.64 10.56 -14.83
N ARG A 213 -4.75 9.23 -14.87
CA ARG A 213 -5.82 8.43 -14.26
C ARG A 213 -5.26 7.10 -13.77
N LYS A 214 -5.99 6.44 -12.87
CA LYS A 214 -5.65 5.12 -12.32
C LYS A 214 -5.68 4.10 -13.48
N PRO A 215 -4.58 3.38 -13.76
CA PRO A 215 -4.57 2.31 -14.76
C PRO A 215 -5.51 1.15 -14.37
N ALA A 216 -6.01 0.42 -15.37
CA ALA A 216 -6.95 -0.68 -15.15
C ALA A 216 -6.28 -1.83 -14.38
N GLU A 217 -5.01 -2.08 -14.66
CA GLU A 217 -4.18 -3.12 -14.04
C GLU A 217 -3.94 -2.82 -12.55
N VAL A 218 -3.75 -1.54 -12.21
CA VAL A 218 -3.61 -1.10 -10.81
C VAL A 218 -4.95 -1.27 -10.07
N ALA A 219 -6.06 -0.88 -10.70
CA ALA A 219 -7.40 -1.07 -10.13
C ALA A 219 -7.73 -2.56 -9.93
N GLU A 220 -7.33 -3.43 -10.86
CA GLU A 220 -7.51 -4.87 -10.72
C GLU A 220 -6.63 -5.45 -9.60
N ARG A 221 -5.38 -5.01 -9.50
CA ARG A 221 -4.49 -5.42 -8.40
C ARG A 221 -5.05 -5.01 -7.04
N GLU A 222 -5.60 -3.80 -6.93
CA GLU A 222 -6.29 -3.32 -5.74
C GLU A 222 -7.52 -4.20 -5.40
N ARG A 223 -8.33 -4.53 -6.41
CA ARG A 223 -9.50 -5.41 -6.26
C ARG A 223 -9.12 -6.79 -5.74
N VAL A 224 -8.10 -7.41 -6.33
CA VAL A 224 -7.59 -8.74 -5.96
C VAL A 224 -7.01 -8.71 -4.54
N ALA A 225 -6.22 -7.69 -4.21
CA ALA A 225 -5.68 -7.51 -2.85
C ALA A 225 -6.80 -7.36 -1.82
N GLY A 226 -7.84 -6.58 -2.13
CA GLY A 226 -9.02 -6.43 -1.28
C GLY A 226 -9.76 -7.75 -1.06
N GLN A 227 -9.87 -8.61 -2.08
CA GLN A 227 -10.45 -9.95 -1.93
C GLN A 227 -9.59 -10.84 -1.03
N ARG A 228 -8.26 -10.83 -1.23
CA ARG A 228 -7.32 -11.59 -0.40
C ARG A 228 -7.37 -11.17 1.07
N ALA A 229 -7.40 -9.87 1.33
CA ALA A 229 -7.52 -9.33 2.68
C ALA A 229 -8.83 -9.76 3.36
N ARG A 230 -9.97 -9.71 2.65
CA ARG A 230 -11.27 -10.15 3.19
C ARG A 230 -11.28 -11.66 3.49
N ALA A 231 -10.76 -12.47 2.58
CA ALA A 231 -10.68 -13.92 2.78
C ALA A 231 -9.80 -14.26 4.00
N GLY A 232 -8.62 -13.65 4.12
CA GLY A 232 -7.74 -13.85 5.28
C GLY A 232 -8.34 -13.40 6.60
N ASN A 233 -9.08 -12.28 6.61
CA ASN A 233 -9.79 -11.81 7.81
C ASN A 233 -10.90 -12.79 8.24
N MET A 234 -11.64 -13.37 7.28
CA MET A 234 -12.67 -14.36 7.57
C MET A 234 -12.07 -15.64 8.17
N GLU A 235 -10.96 -16.13 7.62
CA GLU A 235 -10.24 -17.29 8.14
C GLU A 235 -9.73 -17.05 9.57
N LEU A 236 -9.18 -15.86 9.85
CA LEU A 236 -8.72 -15.50 11.18
C LEU A 236 -9.88 -15.47 12.19
N LEU A 237 -11.02 -14.89 11.82
CA LEU A 237 -12.21 -14.86 12.68
C LEU A 237 -12.72 -16.27 13.01
N GLU A 238 -12.73 -17.16 12.02
CA GLU A 238 -13.10 -18.56 12.22
C GLU A 238 -12.12 -19.29 13.15
N ALA A 239 -10.81 -19.12 12.94
CA ALA A 239 -9.77 -19.69 13.79
C ALA A 239 -9.89 -19.20 15.25
N MET A 240 -10.14 -17.90 15.45
CA MET A 240 -10.36 -17.33 16.79
C MET A 240 -11.63 -17.87 17.45
N ARG A 241 -12.71 -18.04 16.69
CA ARG A 241 -13.95 -18.64 17.20
C ARG A 241 -13.70 -20.07 17.68
N LEU A 242 -13.04 -20.89 16.88
CA LEU A 242 -12.69 -22.27 17.23
C LEU A 242 -11.77 -22.32 18.46
N HIS A 243 -10.78 -21.43 18.53
CA HIS A 243 -9.89 -21.33 19.69
C HIS A 243 -10.65 -21.01 20.99
N CYS A 244 -11.60 -20.08 20.94
CA CYS A 244 -12.46 -19.75 22.07
C CYS A 244 -13.33 -20.93 22.51
N GLU A 245 -13.86 -21.70 21.55
CA GLU A 245 -14.68 -22.88 21.81
C GLU A 245 -13.87 -23.99 22.49
N ILE A 246 -12.69 -24.30 21.97
CA ILE A 246 -11.76 -25.27 22.57
C ILE A 246 -11.37 -24.84 23.98
N SER A 247 -11.04 -23.56 24.17
CA SER A 247 -10.65 -23.00 25.47
C SER A 247 -11.80 -23.05 26.48
N LYS A 248 -13.04 -22.81 26.04
CA LYS A 248 -14.23 -22.97 26.89
C LYS A 248 -14.41 -24.43 27.30
N ARG A 249 -14.38 -25.37 26.34
CA ARG A 249 -14.50 -26.81 26.61
C ARG A 249 -13.42 -27.31 27.56
N GLY A 250 -12.16 -26.86 27.38
CA GLY A 250 -11.06 -27.19 28.28
C GLY A 250 -11.30 -26.70 29.71
N ARG A 251 -11.81 -25.47 29.89
CA ARG A 251 -12.18 -24.95 31.22
C ARG A 251 -13.32 -25.73 31.84
N ASP A 252 -14.33 -26.10 31.06
CA ASP A 252 -15.49 -26.84 31.58
C ASP A 252 -15.09 -28.27 31.98
N ASN A 253 -14.28 -28.96 31.17
CA ASN A 253 -13.69 -30.26 31.52
C ASN A 253 -12.80 -30.16 32.79
N ALA A 254 -11.99 -29.11 32.92
CA ALA A 254 -11.16 -28.92 34.11
C ALA A 254 -12.00 -28.70 35.37
N LYS A 255 -13.10 -27.93 35.27
CA LYS A 255 -14.06 -27.80 36.38
C LYS A 255 -14.69 -29.13 36.75
N GLU A 256 -15.02 -29.97 35.77
CA GLU A 256 -15.56 -31.31 36.02
C GLU A 256 -14.55 -32.18 36.79
N LEU A 257 -13.28 -32.19 36.38
CA LEU A 257 -12.21 -32.93 37.06
C LEU A 257 -11.90 -32.40 38.48
N LEU A 258 -12.05 -31.10 38.70
CA LEU A 258 -11.86 -30.49 40.03
C LEU A 258 -13.12 -30.57 40.91
N SER A 259 -14.25 -30.95 40.33
CA SER A 259 -15.53 -31.02 41.03
C SER A 259 -15.52 -32.15 42.07
N PRO A 260 -15.93 -31.93 43.33
CA PRO A 260 -15.93 -32.97 44.36
C PRO A 260 -16.78 -34.22 44.05
N TYR A 261 -17.60 -34.18 43.00
CA TYR A 261 -18.52 -35.23 42.61
C TYR A 261 -17.85 -36.55 42.19
N TRP A 262 -16.58 -36.55 41.76
CA TRP A 262 -15.91 -37.79 41.36
C TRP A 262 -15.50 -38.70 42.54
N TYR A 263 -15.44 -38.17 43.78
CA TYR A 263 -15.18 -38.97 44.98
C TYR A 263 -16.44 -39.66 45.53
N THR A 264 -17.63 -39.08 45.32
CA THR A 264 -18.86 -39.62 45.92
C THR A 264 -19.46 -40.77 45.12
N THR A 265 -19.28 -40.82 43.80
CA THR A 265 -19.89 -41.86 42.96
C THR A 265 -19.17 -43.22 43.00
N ARG A 266 -17.88 -43.28 43.38
CA ARG A 266 -17.19 -44.57 43.64
C ARG A 266 -17.34 -45.07 45.07
N ALA A 267 -17.62 -44.19 46.04
CA ALA A 267 -17.78 -44.58 47.45
C ALA A 267 -19.15 -45.23 47.75
N TYR A 268 -20.17 -45.03 46.89
CA TYR A 268 -21.53 -45.55 47.09
C TYR A 268 -21.96 -46.65 46.10
N GLY A 269 -21.01 -47.27 45.38
CA GLY A 269 -21.29 -48.36 44.43
C GLY A 269 -20.68 -49.71 44.79
N GLY A 270 -19.94 -49.81 45.91
CA GLY A 270 -19.27 -51.04 46.34
C GLY A 270 -19.96 -51.66 47.54
N SER A 271 -21.05 -52.41 47.31
CA SER A 271 -21.57 -53.38 48.27
C SER A 271 -20.57 -54.54 48.40
N TRP A 272 -19.53 -54.37 49.21
CA TRP A 272 -18.60 -55.43 49.60
C TRP A 272 -18.28 -55.33 51.09
N TYR A 273 -19.28 -55.41 51.96
CA TYR A 273 -19.11 -55.72 53.39
C TYR A 273 -20.44 -56.24 53.94
N SER A 274 -20.75 -57.51 53.68
CA SER A 274 -21.90 -58.19 54.29
C SER A 274 -21.69 -59.70 54.43
N ASP A 275 -20.46 -60.19 54.68
CA ASP A 275 -20.21 -61.62 54.90
C ASP A 275 -19.05 -61.87 55.87
N LEU A 276 -19.06 -61.21 57.04
CA LEU A 276 -18.16 -61.55 58.15
C LEU A 276 -18.76 -61.08 59.49
N ILE A 277 -19.84 -61.74 59.95
CA ILE A 277 -20.12 -62.09 61.37
C ILE A 277 -20.98 -63.36 61.37
#